data_AF-A0A4Q2XYP5-F1
#
_entry.id   AF-A0A4Q2XYP5-F1
#
_cell.length_a   1.000
_cell.length_b   1.000
_cell.length_c   1.000
_cell.angle_alpha   90.00
_cell.angle_beta   90.00
_cell.angle_gamma   90.00
#
_symmetry.space_group_name_H-M   'P 1'
#
loop_
_entity.id
_entity.type
_entity.pdbx_description
1 polymer ?
#
loop_
_entity_poly.entity_id
_entity_poly.type
_entity_poly.pdbx_seq_one_letter_code
_entity_poly.pdbx_strand_id
1 'polypeptide(L)'
;MRFFLTTLLLLPVLSAADDFTNNAQPLLQKYCYDCHSENKQKGGIQVDHLKTTLDAYQYHRFLENIAHAVEAGAMPPKDDVDDEEIPSDEERKKLLKEIQNAQAKLEHGDFPRNPGRPIVRRLNRNEYNYTVRDLFGVNFFPGREFPADGAGGEGFDNVGDALFVPPVLMEKYLAASKKIIDDIYVKPDLLGRLLVAKPSEKVTPQDAAKNVLKYNASLVFRRMATDEDISSMLALAEKNLSEGRPYEESLKAPLQSLLMHPSFLFRSEADQPGKNEWKIDNFELATRLSYFLWSSTPDRQLLKLASEGKLSDNAVLAQQVERLLNDPRSEAVARHFAGQWLGFDEV
;
A
#
# COMPACT_ATOMS: atom_id res chain seq x y z
N MET A 1 -5.99 52.68 13.64
CA MET A 1 -5.47 51.33 13.96
C MET A 1 -6.64 50.45 14.37
N ARG A 2 -7.18 49.65 13.46
CA ARG A 2 -8.22 48.64 13.78
C ARG A 2 -7.55 47.27 13.79
N PHE A 3 -7.48 46.67 14.97
CA PHE A 3 -7.05 45.29 15.19
C PHE A 3 -8.09 44.35 14.57
N PHE A 4 -7.69 43.54 13.58
CA PHE A 4 -8.47 42.39 13.14
C PHE A 4 -8.11 41.20 14.04
N LEU A 5 -9.01 40.85 14.94
CA LEU A 5 -8.99 39.58 15.66
C LEU A 5 -9.46 38.49 14.68
N THR A 6 -8.54 37.71 14.14
CA THR A 6 -8.85 36.47 13.43
C THR A 6 -9.16 35.39 14.45
N THR A 7 -10.46 35.17 14.70
CA THR A 7 -10.97 34.05 15.48
C THR A 7 -10.77 32.77 14.65
N LEU A 8 -9.75 31.98 15.01
CA LEU A 8 -9.52 30.65 14.45
C LEU A 8 -10.63 29.73 14.97
N LEU A 9 -11.65 29.50 14.14
CA LEU A 9 -12.67 28.47 14.38
C LEU A 9 -12.00 27.10 14.27
N LEU A 10 -11.56 26.57 15.41
CA LEU A 10 -11.38 25.14 15.61
C LEU A 10 -12.75 24.48 15.46
N LEU A 11 -13.09 24.04 14.25
CA LEU A 11 -14.12 23.04 14.06
C LEU A 11 -13.64 21.79 14.82
N PRO A 12 -14.35 21.34 15.87
CA PRO A 12 -14.05 20.04 16.42
C PRO A 12 -14.28 19.05 15.29
N VAL A 13 -13.29 18.20 15.02
CA VAL A 13 -13.56 16.94 14.33
C VAL A 13 -14.57 16.24 15.22
N LEU A 14 -15.85 16.33 14.87
CA LEU A 14 -16.87 15.45 15.41
C LEU A 14 -16.35 14.05 15.04
N SER A 15 -15.75 13.36 16.01
CA SER A 15 -15.74 11.91 15.98
C SER A 15 -17.19 11.55 15.73
N ALA A 16 -17.51 11.01 14.55
CA ALA A 16 -18.80 10.39 14.35
C ALA A 16 -18.98 9.47 15.56
N ALA A 17 -20.00 9.74 16.38
CA ALA A 17 -20.26 8.90 17.52
C ALA A 17 -20.36 7.47 16.99
N ASP A 18 -19.71 6.52 17.65
CA ASP A 18 -19.84 5.13 17.27
C ASP A 18 -21.28 4.72 17.59
N ASP A 19 -22.17 4.87 16.61
CA ASP A 19 -23.62 4.66 16.74
C ASP A 19 -23.87 3.21 17.21
N PHE A 20 -23.10 2.25 16.70
CA PHE A 20 -23.20 0.85 17.11
C PHE A 20 -22.79 0.65 18.59
N THR A 21 -21.64 1.18 19.00
CA THR A 21 -21.17 1.15 20.39
C THR A 21 -22.18 1.80 21.35
N ASN A 22 -22.81 2.91 20.94
CA ASN A 22 -23.70 3.66 21.82
C ASN A 22 -25.13 3.11 21.87
N ASN A 23 -25.60 2.48 20.79
CA ASN A 23 -27.02 2.12 20.64
C ASN A 23 -27.29 0.61 20.56
N ALA A 24 -26.39 -0.16 19.94
CA ALA A 24 -26.55 -1.61 19.74
C ALA A 24 -25.81 -2.43 20.81
N GLN A 25 -24.54 -2.10 21.09
CA GLN A 25 -23.71 -2.83 22.04
C GLN A 25 -24.34 -2.96 23.44
N PRO A 26 -25.00 -1.93 24.02
CA PRO A 26 -25.64 -2.08 25.33
C PRO A 26 -26.81 -3.07 25.32
N LEU A 27 -27.54 -3.16 24.20
CA LEU A 27 -28.63 -4.11 24.03
C LEU A 27 -28.09 -5.54 23.86
N LEU A 28 -27.02 -5.71 23.06
CA LEU A 28 -26.34 -7.00 22.93
C LEU A 28 -25.77 -7.47 24.28
N GLN A 29 -25.19 -6.55 25.05
CA GLN A 29 -24.66 -6.86 26.36
C GLN A 29 -25.76 -7.31 27.34
N LYS A 30 -26.89 -6.61 27.34
CA LYS A 30 -28.01 -6.89 28.24
C LYS A 30 -28.72 -8.20 27.90
N TYR A 31 -28.85 -8.54 26.62
CA TYR A 31 -29.76 -9.61 26.18
C TYR A 31 -29.07 -10.80 25.50
N CYS A 32 -27.79 -10.69 25.11
CA CYS A 32 -27.12 -11.73 24.33
C CYS A 32 -25.89 -12.32 25.06
N TYR A 33 -25.11 -11.51 25.78
CA TYR A 33 -23.78 -11.94 26.26
C TYR A 33 -23.84 -13.07 27.31
N ASP A 34 -24.91 -13.14 28.09
CA ASP A 34 -25.08 -14.19 29.10
C ASP A 34 -25.21 -15.60 28.52
N CYS A 35 -25.58 -15.72 27.23
CA CYS A 35 -25.68 -16.99 26.52
C CYS A 35 -24.75 -17.12 25.30
N HIS A 36 -24.20 -16.01 24.80
CA HIS A 36 -23.36 -15.92 23.60
C HIS A 36 -22.07 -15.13 23.88
N SER A 37 -21.27 -15.58 24.84
CA SER A 37 -19.96 -15.02 25.18
C SER A 37 -18.84 -16.04 24.99
N GLU A 38 -17.59 -15.60 25.16
CA GLU A 38 -16.41 -16.48 25.15
C GLU A 38 -16.57 -17.69 26.09
N ASN A 39 -17.17 -17.48 27.26
CA ASN A 39 -17.36 -18.51 28.28
C ASN A 39 -18.57 -19.42 28.00
N LYS A 40 -19.56 -18.95 27.22
CA LYS A 40 -20.81 -19.68 26.97
C LYS A 40 -21.30 -19.38 25.56
N GLN A 41 -21.20 -20.38 24.69
CA GLN A 41 -21.51 -20.27 23.26
C GLN A 41 -22.73 -21.12 22.89
N LYS A 42 -23.92 -20.74 23.35
CA LYS A 42 -25.13 -21.49 23.02
C LYS A 42 -25.32 -21.52 21.51
N GLY A 43 -25.58 -22.70 20.95
CA GLY A 43 -25.67 -22.90 19.50
C GLY A 43 -24.35 -22.69 18.75
N GLY A 44 -23.20 -22.67 19.44
CA GLY A 44 -21.88 -22.44 18.84
C GLY A 44 -21.65 -20.98 18.40
N ILE A 45 -22.40 -20.04 18.98
CA ILE A 45 -22.39 -18.63 18.60
C ILE A 45 -21.81 -17.78 19.73
N GLN A 46 -20.89 -16.88 19.38
CA GLN A 46 -20.30 -15.86 20.25
C GLN A 46 -20.65 -14.47 19.72
N VAL A 47 -21.16 -13.57 20.56
CA VAL A 47 -21.65 -12.22 20.20
C VAL A 47 -20.90 -11.11 20.94
N ASP A 48 -20.23 -11.44 22.05
CA ASP A 48 -19.51 -10.48 22.91
C ASP A 48 -18.30 -9.79 22.27
N HIS A 49 -17.85 -10.23 21.09
CA HIS A 49 -16.85 -9.53 20.27
C HIS A 49 -17.43 -8.36 19.47
N LEU A 50 -18.76 -8.25 19.31
CA LEU A 50 -19.43 -7.17 18.59
C LEU A 50 -19.55 -5.92 19.47
N LYS A 51 -18.45 -5.19 19.65
CA LYS A 51 -18.40 -4.04 20.57
C LYS A 51 -18.48 -2.71 19.86
N THR A 52 -17.92 -2.62 18.67
CA THR A 52 -17.71 -1.38 17.92
C THR A 52 -18.37 -1.41 16.55
N THR A 53 -18.52 -0.23 15.95
CA THR A 53 -18.92 -0.12 14.54
C THR A 53 -17.95 -0.89 13.61
N LEU A 54 -16.66 -0.98 13.94
CA LEU A 54 -15.70 -1.77 13.14
C LEU A 54 -16.00 -3.27 13.23
N ASP A 55 -16.34 -3.77 14.41
CA ASP A 55 -16.72 -5.19 14.58
C ASP A 55 -18.00 -5.47 13.77
N ALA A 56 -18.97 -4.56 13.80
CA ALA A 56 -20.18 -4.68 12.99
C ALA A 56 -19.86 -4.81 11.48
N TYR A 57 -18.83 -4.11 11.01
CA TYR A 57 -18.38 -4.20 9.63
C TYR A 57 -17.68 -5.52 9.29
N GLN A 58 -16.77 -5.96 10.15
CA GLN A 58 -16.02 -7.20 9.96
C GLN A 58 -16.94 -8.43 9.97
N TYR A 59 -17.96 -8.42 10.83
CA TYR A 59 -18.88 -9.53 11.05
C TYR A 59 -20.25 -9.28 10.41
N HIS A 60 -20.34 -8.53 9.31
CA HIS A 60 -21.62 -8.10 8.72
C HIS A 60 -22.58 -9.27 8.41
N ARG A 61 -22.07 -10.41 7.90
CA ARG A 61 -22.88 -11.59 7.60
C ARG A 61 -23.45 -12.23 8.86
N PHE A 62 -22.69 -12.17 9.94
CA PHE A 62 -23.13 -12.68 11.23
C PHE A 62 -24.17 -11.74 11.85
N LEU A 63 -24.01 -10.43 11.70
CA LEU A 63 -25.05 -9.45 12.08
C LEU A 63 -26.36 -9.62 11.32
N GLU A 64 -26.32 -9.96 10.03
CA GLU A 64 -27.54 -10.31 9.25
C GLU A 64 -28.31 -11.46 9.91
N ASN A 65 -27.60 -12.52 10.33
CA ASN A 65 -28.23 -13.65 11.01
C ASN A 65 -28.81 -13.26 12.37
N ILE A 66 -28.11 -12.40 13.13
CA ILE A 66 -28.63 -11.87 14.41
C ILE A 66 -29.91 -11.05 14.15
N ALA A 67 -29.92 -10.19 13.13
CA ALA A 67 -31.09 -9.40 12.78
C ALA A 67 -32.31 -10.29 12.50
N HIS A 68 -32.16 -11.33 11.68
CA HIS A 68 -33.24 -12.28 11.41
C HIS A 68 -33.76 -12.98 12.68
N ALA A 69 -32.86 -13.38 13.60
CA ALA A 69 -33.25 -14.03 14.85
C ALA A 69 -34.00 -13.09 15.80
N VAL A 70 -33.58 -11.82 15.87
CA VAL A 70 -34.22 -10.77 16.68
C VAL A 70 -35.59 -10.38 16.10
N GLU A 71 -35.68 -10.25 14.77
CA GLU A 71 -36.91 -9.94 14.03
C GLU A 71 -37.95 -11.05 14.18
N ALA A 72 -37.51 -12.32 14.13
CA ALA A 72 -38.37 -13.48 14.34
C ALA A 72 -38.84 -13.64 15.81
N GLY A 73 -38.32 -12.84 16.74
CA GLY A 73 -38.62 -13.00 18.17
C GLY A 73 -38.03 -14.26 18.81
N ALA A 74 -37.12 -14.95 18.11
CA ALA A 74 -36.57 -16.24 18.54
C ALA A 74 -35.52 -16.10 19.66
N MET A 75 -34.95 -14.90 19.82
CA MET A 75 -33.94 -14.58 20.83
C MET A 75 -34.37 -13.37 21.68
N PRO A 76 -34.20 -13.42 23.01
CA PRO A 76 -33.91 -14.62 23.82
C PRO A 76 -35.07 -15.63 23.79
N PRO A 77 -34.79 -16.95 23.86
CA PRO A 77 -35.82 -17.99 23.91
C PRO A 77 -36.56 -17.96 25.26
N LYS A 78 -37.89 -17.93 25.20
CA LYS A 78 -38.77 -17.80 26.38
C LYS A 78 -38.61 -18.89 27.43
N ASP A 79 -38.16 -20.08 27.02
CA ASP A 79 -37.97 -21.21 27.93
C ASP A 79 -36.66 -21.12 28.73
N ASP A 80 -35.75 -20.21 28.35
CA ASP A 80 -34.41 -20.12 28.92
C ASP A 80 -34.15 -18.84 29.73
N VAL A 81 -35.06 -17.86 29.70
CA VAL A 81 -34.95 -16.58 30.42
C VAL A 81 -36.30 -16.16 30.99
N ASP A 82 -36.28 -15.34 32.04
CA ASP A 82 -37.50 -14.77 32.61
C ASP A 82 -38.12 -13.72 31.66
N ASP A 83 -39.44 -13.50 31.75
CA ASP A 83 -40.16 -12.54 30.89
C ASP A 83 -39.60 -11.10 30.98
N GLU A 84 -39.01 -10.75 32.12
CA GLU A 84 -38.36 -9.44 32.39
C GLU A 84 -37.03 -9.26 31.65
N GLU A 85 -36.43 -10.37 31.19
CA GLU A 85 -35.17 -10.41 30.43
C GLU A 85 -35.42 -10.47 28.92
N ILE A 86 -36.69 -10.41 28.47
CA ILE A 86 -37.04 -10.32 27.05
C ILE A 86 -37.05 -8.84 26.62
N PRO A 87 -36.35 -8.48 25.52
CA PRO A 87 -36.39 -7.11 25.01
C PRO A 87 -37.80 -6.69 24.59
N SER A 88 -38.17 -5.46 24.92
CA SER A 88 -39.41 -4.83 24.45
C SER A 88 -39.41 -4.64 22.92
N ASP A 89 -40.59 -4.47 22.31
CA ASP A 89 -40.70 -4.22 20.87
C ASP A 89 -39.91 -2.99 20.42
N GLU A 90 -39.84 -1.96 21.27
CA GLU A 90 -39.07 -0.75 20.98
C GLU A 90 -37.55 -0.99 21.07
N GLU A 91 -37.09 -1.81 22.03
CA GLU A 91 -35.67 -2.22 22.10
C GLU A 91 -35.28 -3.12 20.91
N ARG A 92 -36.17 -4.04 20.50
CA ARG A 92 -35.96 -4.86 19.29
C ARG A 92 -35.85 -3.99 18.04
N LYS A 93 -36.80 -3.07 17.83
CA LYS A 93 -36.76 -2.13 16.70
C LYS A 93 -35.50 -1.27 16.72
N LYS A 94 -35.09 -0.80 17.90
CA LYS A 94 -33.85 -0.03 18.05
C LYS A 94 -32.64 -0.85 17.62
N LEU A 95 -32.49 -2.08 18.12
CA LEU A 95 -31.37 -2.95 17.73
C LEU A 95 -31.36 -3.25 16.22
N LEU A 96 -32.51 -3.61 15.65
CA LEU A 96 -32.65 -3.87 14.22
C LEU A 96 -32.27 -2.65 13.38
N LYS A 97 -32.73 -1.46 13.78
CA LYS A 97 -32.40 -0.20 13.10
C LYS A 97 -30.89 0.06 13.09
N GLU A 98 -30.20 -0.18 14.21
CA GLU A 98 -28.74 0.03 14.26
C GLU A 98 -27.98 -0.99 13.41
N ILE A 99 -28.42 -2.26 13.40
CA ILE A 99 -27.84 -3.28 12.51
C ILE A 99 -28.04 -2.89 11.04
N GLN A 100 -29.25 -2.47 10.68
CA GLN A 100 -29.57 -1.98 9.32
C GLN A 100 -28.78 -0.73 8.94
N ASN A 101 -28.58 0.21 9.87
CA ASN A 101 -27.73 1.38 9.63
C ASN A 101 -26.28 0.99 9.36
N ALA A 102 -25.73 0.03 10.11
CA ALA A 102 -24.38 -0.47 9.89
C ALA A 102 -24.24 -1.16 8.53
N GLN A 103 -25.23 -1.98 8.14
CA GLN A 103 -25.29 -2.61 6.82
C GLN A 103 -25.40 -1.58 5.70
N ALA A 104 -26.28 -0.59 5.84
CA ALA A 104 -26.42 0.49 4.86
C ALA A 104 -25.11 1.28 4.70
N LYS A 105 -24.42 1.59 5.80
CA LYS A 105 -23.09 2.25 5.75
C LYS A 105 -22.07 1.42 4.96
N LEU A 106 -22.07 0.09 5.10
CA LEU A 106 -21.24 -0.80 4.28
C LEU A 106 -21.60 -0.75 2.80
N GLU A 107 -22.88 -0.92 2.47
CA GLU A 107 -23.39 -0.94 1.09
C GLU A 107 -23.07 0.38 0.35
N HIS A 108 -23.15 1.50 1.05
CA HIS A 108 -22.85 2.82 0.50
C HIS A 108 -21.35 3.17 0.52
N GLY A 109 -20.50 2.33 1.11
CA GLY A 109 -19.06 2.61 1.25
C GLY A 109 -18.73 3.75 2.23
N ASP A 110 -19.64 4.02 3.17
CA ASP A 110 -19.56 5.06 4.21
C ASP A 110 -19.14 4.46 5.57
N PHE A 111 -17.98 3.81 5.57
CA PHE A 111 -17.33 3.27 6.76
C PHE A 111 -15.93 3.88 6.93
N PRO A 112 -15.38 3.94 8.15
CA PRO A 112 -14.04 4.44 8.40
C PRO A 112 -13.02 3.72 7.51
N ARG A 113 -12.40 4.49 6.61
CA ARG A 113 -11.39 3.98 5.67
C ARG A 113 -10.03 4.00 6.33
N ASN A 114 -9.85 3.18 7.37
CA ASN A 114 -8.55 2.98 8.00
C ASN A 114 -7.97 1.64 7.52
N PRO A 115 -7.07 1.63 6.51
CA PRO A 115 -6.48 0.40 5.99
C PRO A 115 -5.46 -0.24 6.95
N GLY A 116 -5.33 0.28 8.18
CA GLY A 116 -4.32 -0.13 9.14
C GLY A 116 -2.95 0.50 8.86
N ARG A 117 -1.96 0.06 9.65
CA ARG A 117 -0.57 0.52 9.50
C ARG A 117 0.06 -0.12 8.25
N PRO A 118 0.75 0.65 7.39
CA PRO A 118 1.42 0.09 6.23
C PRO A 118 2.57 -0.83 6.68
N ILE A 119 2.61 -2.03 6.11
CA ILE A 119 3.74 -2.95 6.26
C ILE A 119 4.76 -2.70 5.15
N VAL A 120 6.04 -2.86 5.48
CA VAL A 120 7.09 -2.87 4.46
C VAL A 120 6.90 -4.11 3.61
N ARG A 121 6.74 -3.93 2.30
CA ARG A 121 6.57 -5.05 1.35
C ARG A 121 7.62 -4.99 0.27
N ARG A 122 8.22 -6.13 -0.06
CA ARG A 122 9.08 -6.20 -1.25
C ARG A 122 8.23 -6.19 -2.52
N LEU A 123 8.87 -5.86 -3.64
CA LEU A 123 8.30 -6.12 -4.95
C LEU A 123 8.11 -7.62 -5.13
N ASN A 124 6.94 -8.03 -5.58
CA ASN A 124 6.74 -9.39 -6.08
C ASN A 124 7.43 -9.56 -7.45
N ARG A 125 7.46 -10.77 -7.98
CA ARG A 125 8.13 -11.09 -9.26
C ARG A 125 7.63 -10.22 -10.42
N ASN A 126 6.32 -10.02 -10.51
CA ASN A 126 5.68 -9.26 -11.59
C ASN A 126 5.98 -7.77 -11.47
N GLU A 127 5.86 -7.24 -10.26
CA GLU A 127 6.19 -5.86 -9.93
C GLU A 127 7.66 -5.53 -10.21
N TYR A 128 8.59 -6.43 -9.85
CA TYR A 128 10.00 -6.29 -10.16
C TYR A 128 10.24 -6.25 -11.67
N ASN A 129 9.62 -7.17 -12.40
CA ASN A 129 9.75 -7.27 -13.87
C ASN A 129 9.27 -6.00 -14.57
N TYR A 130 8.08 -5.50 -14.24
CA TYR A 130 7.56 -4.28 -14.86
C TYR A 130 8.32 -3.03 -14.46
N THR A 131 8.73 -2.95 -13.18
CA THR A 131 9.54 -1.84 -12.69
C THR A 131 10.88 -1.76 -13.44
N VAL A 132 11.58 -2.88 -13.60
CA VAL A 132 12.85 -2.93 -14.32
C VAL A 132 12.67 -2.59 -15.80
N ARG A 133 11.61 -3.11 -16.45
CA ARG A 133 11.26 -2.76 -17.83
C ARG A 133 11.00 -1.26 -17.97
N ASP A 134 10.20 -0.66 -17.10
CA ASP A 134 9.77 0.73 -17.22
C ASP A 134 10.88 1.74 -16.83
N LEU A 135 11.78 1.36 -15.93
CA LEU A 135 12.95 2.18 -15.57
C LEU A 135 14.04 2.14 -16.66
N PHE A 136 14.34 0.95 -17.17
CA PHE A 136 15.57 0.71 -17.96
C PHE A 136 15.33 0.33 -19.41
N GLY A 137 14.09 0.00 -19.80
CA GLY A 137 13.74 -0.42 -21.15
C GLY A 137 14.26 -1.79 -21.56
N VAL A 138 14.64 -2.63 -20.59
CA VAL A 138 15.11 -4.00 -20.87
C VAL A 138 13.93 -4.92 -21.22
N ASN A 139 14.13 -5.78 -22.23
CA ASN A 139 13.09 -6.64 -22.80
C ASN A 139 13.19 -8.10 -22.32
N PHE A 140 13.52 -8.31 -21.05
CA PHE A 140 13.52 -9.63 -20.42
C PHE A 140 12.99 -9.53 -19.00
N PHE A 141 12.69 -10.68 -18.39
CA PHE A 141 12.00 -10.78 -17.10
C PHE A 141 12.89 -11.45 -16.04
N PRO A 142 13.74 -10.70 -15.32
CA PRO A 142 14.64 -11.26 -14.30
C PRO A 142 13.91 -12.03 -13.20
N GLY A 143 12.69 -11.58 -12.85
CA GLY A 143 11.88 -12.18 -11.79
C GLY A 143 11.45 -13.62 -12.06
N ARG A 144 11.55 -14.12 -13.30
CA ARG A 144 11.29 -15.54 -13.61
C ARG A 144 12.25 -16.49 -12.92
N GLU A 145 13.44 -16.03 -12.55
CA GLU A 145 14.46 -16.83 -11.86
C GLU A 145 14.33 -16.77 -10.32
N PHE A 146 13.41 -15.96 -9.79
CA PHE A 146 13.23 -15.79 -8.35
C PHE A 146 12.43 -16.98 -7.78
N PRO A 147 12.51 -17.28 -6.47
CA PRO A 147 11.56 -18.18 -5.80
C PRO A 147 10.12 -17.67 -5.90
N ALA A 148 9.13 -18.56 -5.74
CA ALA A 148 7.71 -18.21 -5.84
C ALA A 148 7.31 -17.27 -4.70
N ASP A 149 6.45 -16.31 -5.04
CA ASP A 149 5.83 -15.43 -4.06
C ASP A 149 4.71 -16.18 -3.33
N GLY A 150 4.62 -16.02 -2.02
CA GLY A 150 3.55 -16.61 -1.23
C GLY A 150 2.28 -15.76 -1.32
N ALA A 151 1.12 -16.42 -1.38
CA ALA A 151 -0.18 -15.75 -1.47
C ALA A 151 -0.80 -15.35 -0.10
N GLY A 152 -0.12 -15.67 1.02
CA GLY A 152 -0.55 -15.29 2.37
C GLY A 152 -1.88 -15.88 2.86
N GLY A 153 -2.47 -16.84 2.14
CA GLY A 153 -3.79 -17.40 2.43
C GLY A 153 -4.94 -16.69 1.71
N GLU A 154 -4.77 -15.42 1.36
CA GLU A 154 -5.79 -14.57 0.71
C GLU A 154 -5.82 -14.69 -0.83
N GLY A 155 -4.87 -15.43 -1.41
CA GLY A 155 -4.83 -15.71 -2.85
C GLY A 155 -4.12 -14.67 -3.72
N PHE A 156 -3.50 -13.64 -3.13
CA PHE A 156 -2.78 -12.59 -3.86
C PHE A 156 -1.27 -12.63 -3.59
N ASP A 157 -0.46 -12.55 -4.64
CA ASP A 157 1.02 -12.63 -4.56
C ASP A 157 1.70 -11.30 -4.16
N ASN A 158 0.94 -10.28 -3.77
CA ASN A 158 1.43 -8.95 -3.41
C ASN A 158 1.16 -8.58 -1.93
N VAL A 159 0.74 -9.56 -1.13
CA VAL A 159 0.47 -9.44 0.31
C VAL A 159 1.80 -9.36 1.07
N GLY A 160 2.07 -8.23 1.72
CA GLY A 160 3.38 -7.95 2.32
C GLY A 160 3.84 -8.98 3.35
N ASP A 161 2.93 -9.51 4.17
CA ASP A 161 3.25 -10.49 5.22
C ASP A 161 3.72 -11.85 4.66
N ALA A 162 3.36 -12.16 3.42
CA ALA A 162 3.78 -13.39 2.74
C ALA A 162 5.08 -13.23 1.92
N LEU A 163 5.58 -12.00 1.78
CA LEU A 163 6.70 -11.66 0.92
C LEU A 163 8.03 -11.57 1.69
N PHE A 164 8.40 -12.66 2.36
CA PHE A 164 9.71 -12.78 3.01
C PHE A 164 10.86 -12.79 1.98
N VAL A 165 12.09 -12.57 2.46
CA VAL A 165 13.32 -12.59 1.64
C VAL A 165 14.19 -13.79 2.02
N PRO A 166 14.03 -14.94 1.34
CA PRO A 166 14.94 -16.06 1.50
C PRO A 166 16.37 -15.70 1.04
N PRO A 167 17.43 -16.34 1.58
CA PRO A 167 18.80 -16.15 1.10
C PRO A 167 18.95 -16.35 -0.41
N VAL A 168 18.29 -17.36 -0.97
CA VAL A 168 18.27 -17.63 -2.42
C VAL A 168 17.70 -16.45 -3.22
N LEU A 169 16.70 -15.75 -2.70
CA LEU A 169 16.16 -14.57 -3.38
C LEU A 169 17.18 -13.42 -3.41
N MET A 170 17.99 -13.26 -2.35
CA MET A 170 19.03 -12.24 -2.32
C MET A 170 20.14 -12.51 -3.36
N GLU A 171 20.55 -13.77 -3.52
CA GLU A 171 21.47 -14.17 -4.59
C GLU A 171 20.89 -13.90 -5.97
N LYS A 172 19.58 -14.16 -6.16
CA LYS A 172 18.88 -13.88 -7.41
C LYS A 172 18.74 -12.39 -7.70
N TYR A 173 18.52 -11.55 -6.69
CA TYR A 173 18.55 -10.09 -6.87
C TYR A 173 19.93 -9.62 -7.32
N LEU A 174 21.01 -10.15 -6.76
CA LEU A 174 22.37 -9.81 -7.17
C LEU A 174 22.67 -10.26 -8.60
N ALA A 175 22.25 -11.46 -8.98
CA ALA A 175 22.39 -11.94 -10.36
C ALA A 175 21.58 -11.08 -11.33
N ALA A 176 20.35 -10.70 -10.96
CA ALA A 176 19.48 -9.84 -11.76
C ALA A 176 20.06 -8.44 -11.93
N SER A 177 20.54 -7.80 -10.86
CA SER A 177 21.14 -6.45 -10.93
C SER A 177 22.33 -6.43 -11.87
N LYS A 178 23.22 -7.44 -11.79
CA LYS A 178 24.33 -7.60 -12.71
C LYS A 178 23.86 -7.72 -14.16
N LYS A 179 22.92 -8.64 -14.42
CA LYS A 179 22.39 -8.92 -15.76
C LYS A 179 21.71 -7.70 -16.40
N ILE A 180 20.93 -6.95 -15.62
CA ILE A 180 20.25 -5.72 -16.08
C ILE A 180 21.28 -4.69 -16.51
N ILE A 181 22.28 -4.40 -15.65
CA ILE A 181 23.29 -3.38 -15.97
C ILE A 181 24.20 -3.84 -17.12
N ASP A 182 24.59 -5.12 -17.16
CA ASP A 182 25.38 -5.67 -18.26
C ASP A 182 24.65 -5.54 -19.61
N ASP A 183 23.35 -5.81 -19.66
CA ASP A 183 22.52 -5.67 -20.87
C ASP A 183 22.36 -4.20 -21.32
N ILE A 184 22.27 -3.26 -20.38
CA ILE A 184 22.22 -1.82 -20.70
C ILE A 184 23.54 -1.35 -21.31
N TYR A 185 24.68 -1.78 -20.75
CA TYR A 185 26.01 -1.33 -21.17
C TYR A 185 26.38 -1.74 -22.60
N VAL A 186 25.78 -2.82 -23.13
CA VAL A 186 25.98 -3.24 -24.53
C VAL A 186 25.01 -2.58 -25.51
N LYS A 187 24.08 -1.75 -25.04
CA LYS A 187 23.05 -1.07 -25.85
C LYS A 187 23.19 0.45 -25.73
N PRO A 188 23.80 1.14 -26.71
CA PRO A 188 24.07 2.59 -26.63
C PRO A 188 22.84 3.44 -26.29
N ASP A 189 21.67 3.11 -26.86
CA ASP A 189 20.42 3.84 -26.60
C ASP A 189 19.96 3.74 -25.14
N LEU A 190 20.13 2.57 -24.51
CA LEU A 190 19.78 2.38 -23.10
C LEU A 190 20.84 3.00 -22.19
N LEU A 191 22.12 2.84 -22.54
CA LEU A 191 23.23 3.42 -21.80
C LEU A 191 23.13 4.95 -21.75
N GLY A 192 22.74 5.60 -22.86
CA GLY A 192 22.52 7.05 -22.90
C GLY A 192 21.37 7.54 -22.03
N ARG A 193 20.36 6.70 -21.78
CA ARG A 193 19.26 7.01 -20.84
C ARG A 193 19.69 6.85 -19.38
N LEU A 194 20.61 5.93 -19.11
CA LEU A 194 21.15 5.66 -17.79
C LEU A 194 22.21 6.71 -17.39
N LEU A 195 23.15 7.00 -18.30
CA LEU A 195 24.25 7.96 -18.10
C LEU A 195 23.85 9.37 -18.55
N VAL A 196 22.99 10.01 -17.75
CA VAL A 196 22.43 11.35 -18.05
C VAL A 196 23.42 12.52 -17.98
N ALA A 197 24.64 12.29 -17.49
CA ALA A 197 25.70 13.27 -17.46
C ALA A 197 27.03 12.64 -17.86
N LYS A 198 27.92 13.44 -18.45
CA LYS A 198 29.29 13.05 -18.82
C LYS A 198 30.28 14.13 -18.36
N PRO A 199 31.53 13.77 -18.08
CA PRO A 199 32.58 14.74 -17.76
C PRO A 199 32.79 15.71 -18.93
N SER A 200 33.08 16.96 -18.62
CA SER A 200 33.42 18.00 -19.60
C SER A 200 34.40 18.99 -18.99
N GLU A 201 34.86 19.99 -19.75
CA GLU A 201 35.72 21.05 -19.22
C GLU A 201 35.13 21.76 -17.98
N LYS A 202 33.80 21.81 -17.86
CA LYS A 202 33.08 22.49 -16.77
C LYS A 202 32.53 21.54 -15.70
N VAL A 203 32.57 20.23 -15.93
CA VAL A 203 31.95 19.23 -15.06
C VAL A 203 32.97 18.14 -14.78
N THR A 204 33.40 18.03 -13.52
CA THR A 204 34.34 17.01 -13.11
C THR A 204 33.74 15.61 -13.27
N PRO A 205 34.56 14.54 -13.43
CA PRO A 205 34.06 13.17 -13.44
C PRO A 205 33.23 12.83 -12.19
N GLN A 206 33.60 13.35 -11.02
CA GLN A 206 32.89 13.15 -9.76
C GLN A 206 31.52 13.82 -9.78
N ASP A 207 31.42 15.08 -10.24
CA ASP A 207 30.14 15.79 -10.33
C ASP A 207 29.21 15.12 -11.35
N ALA A 208 29.74 14.68 -12.49
CA ALA A 208 28.97 13.94 -13.48
C ALA A 208 28.46 12.62 -12.89
N ALA A 209 29.30 11.85 -12.19
CA ALA A 209 28.92 10.62 -11.52
C ALA A 209 27.83 10.84 -10.46
N LYS A 210 27.96 11.89 -9.63
CA LYS A 210 26.95 12.29 -8.65
C LYS A 210 25.60 12.58 -9.32
N ASN A 211 25.60 13.32 -10.42
CA ASN A 211 24.38 13.63 -11.16
C ASN A 211 23.71 12.37 -11.75
N VAL A 212 24.50 11.46 -12.32
CA VAL A 212 23.99 10.16 -12.83
C VAL A 212 23.36 9.34 -11.70
N LEU A 213 24.07 9.19 -10.57
CA LEU A 213 23.59 8.39 -9.45
C LEU A 213 22.34 9.00 -8.82
N LYS A 214 22.32 10.32 -8.57
CA LYS A 214 21.19 11.02 -7.96
C LYS A 214 19.93 10.94 -8.83
N TYR A 215 20.10 11.09 -10.15
CA TYR A 215 19.00 10.98 -11.09
C TYR A 215 18.39 9.57 -11.08
N ASN A 216 19.23 8.54 -11.24
CA ASN A 216 18.74 7.16 -11.29
C ASN A 216 18.20 6.71 -9.94
N ALA A 217 18.86 7.04 -8.83
CA ALA A 217 18.35 6.81 -7.48
C ALA A 217 16.97 7.43 -7.28
N SER A 218 16.72 8.62 -7.82
CA SER A 218 15.41 9.26 -7.66
C SER A 218 14.27 8.50 -8.34
N LEU A 219 14.55 7.88 -9.50
CA LEU A 219 13.58 7.05 -10.22
C LEU A 219 13.42 5.69 -9.54
N VAL A 220 14.54 5.06 -9.20
CA VAL A 220 14.61 3.72 -8.60
C VAL A 220 13.99 3.70 -7.20
N PHE A 221 14.25 4.72 -6.38
CA PHE A 221 13.72 4.86 -5.01
C PHE A 221 12.36 5.54 -4.96
N ARG A 222 11.87 6.02 -6.12
CA ARG A 222 10.52 6.58 -6.29
C ARG A 222 10.28 7.85 -5.47
N ARG A 223 11.35 8.56 -5.11
CA ARG A 223 11.37 9.85 -4.41
C ARG A 223 12.63 10.62 -4.79
N MET A 224 12.71 11.91 -4.48
CA MET A 224 13.96 12.64 -4.70
C MET A 224 15.08 12.05 -3.83
N ALA A 225 16.14 11.58 -4.49
CA ALA A 225 17.32 11.07 -3.80
C ALA A 225 18.10 12.22 -3.17
N THR A 226 18.57 12.00 -1.96
CA THR A 226 19.48 12.86 -1.22
C THR A 226 20.93 12.50 -1.55
N ASP A 227 21.88 13.32 -1.09
CA ASP A 227 23.30 12.99 -1.24
C ASP A 227 23.69 11.80 -0.34
N GLU A 228 23.00 11.62 0.80
CA GLU A 228 23.17 10.48 1.70
C GLU A 228 22.77 9.17 1.03
N ASP A 229 21.64 9.18 0.30
CA ASP A 229 21.12 8.01 -0.42
C ASP A 229 22.13 7.41 -1.42
N ILE A 230 23.03 8.23 -1.96
CA ILE A 230 23.99 7.82 -2.98
C ILE A 230 25.44 7.78 -2.47
N SER A 231 25.69 8.08 -1.20
CA SER A 231 27.04 8.32 -0.67
C SER A 231 27.98 7.13 -0.88
N SER A 232 27.53 5.91 -0.54
CA SER A 232 28.30 4.67 -0.72
C SER A 232 28.56 4.34 -2.19
N MET A 233 27.59 4.59 -3.06
CA MET A 233 27.68 4.36 -4.50
C MET A 233 28.61 5.37 -5.17
N LEU A 234 28.56 6.63 -4.72
CA LEU A 234 29.43 7.69 -5.19
C LEU A 234 30.88 7.42 -4.77
N ALA A 235 31.12 7.02 -3.51
CA ALA A 235 32.44 6.63 -3.03
C ALA A 235 33.03 5.46 -3.84
N LEU A 236 32.19 4.48 -4.23
CA LEU A 236 32.61 3.39 -5.10
C LEU A 236 32.95 3.89 -6.51
N ALA A 237 32.17 4.82 -7.07
CA ALA A 237 32.47 5.44 -8.36
C ALA A 237 33.80 6.23 -8.33
N GLU A 238 34.02 7.02 -7.27
CA GLU A 238 35.24 7.80 -7.06
C GLU A 238 36.48 6.91 -6.92
N LYS A 239 36.36 5.81 -6.18
CA LYS A 239 37.41 4.79 -6.09
C LYS A 239 37.74 4.20 -7.47
N ASN A 240 36.71 3.84 -8.24
CA ASN A 240 36.90 3.30 -9.58
C ASN A 240 37.61 4.30 -10.52
N LEU A 241 37.26 5.59 -10.41
CA LEU A 241 37.91 6.68 -11.16
C LEU A 241 39.38 6.87 -10.75
N SER A 242 39.68 6.81 -9.45
CA SER A 242 41.07 6.97 -8.96
C SER A 242 41.97 5.78 -9.34
N GLU A 243 41.39 4.60 -9.56
CA GLU A 243 42.06 3.43 -10.16
C GLU A 243 42.30 3.57 -11.68
N GLY A 244 41.89 4.69 -12.30
CA GLY A 244 42.10 4.96 -13.73
C GLY A 244 41.12 4.25 -14.67
N ARG A 245 39.99 3.73 -14.14
CA ARG A 245 38.96 3.12 -14.99
C ARG A 245 38.28 4.18 -15.87
N PRO A 246 37.87 3.84 -17.11
CA PRO A 246 37.06 4.74 -17.92
C PRO A 246 35.77 5.16 -17.21
N TYR A 247 35.32 6.40 -17.44
CA TYR A 247 34.16 6.98 -16.76
C TYR A 247 32.89 6.12 -16.82
N GLU A 248 32.59 5.53 -17.97
CA GLU A 248 31.40 4.70 -18.13
C GLU A 248 31.54 3.40 -17.29
N GLU A 249 32.70 2.77 -17.31
CA GLU A 249 33.01 1.57 -16.51
C GLU A 249 33.06 1.86 -15.00
N SER A 250 33.46 3.06 -14.59
CA SER A 250 33.51 3.42 -13.16
C SER A 250 32.14 3.47 -12.50
N LEU A 251 31.07 3.69 -13.28
CA LEU A 251 29.69 3.75 -12.81
C LEU A 251 28.97 2.39 -12.79
N LYS A 252 29.55 1.36 -13.40
CA LYS A 252 28.85 0.08 -13.61
C LYS A 252 28.47 -0.61 -12.30
N ALA A 253 29.42 -0.79 -11.39
CA ALA A 253 29.17 -1.39 -10.08
C ALA A 253 28.29 -0.50 -9.16
N PRO A 254 28.50 0.82 -9.08
CA PRO A 254 27.56 1.74 -8.41
C PRO A 254 26.11 1.60 -8.88
N LEU A 255 25.87 1.51 -10.19
CA LEU A 255 24.53 1.35 -10.77
C LEU A 255 23.93 -0.04 -10.47
N GLN A 256 24.74 -1.10 -10.39
CA GLN A 256 24.28 -2.41 -9.91
C GLN A 256 23.84 -2.35 -8.45
N SER A 257 24.57 -1.59 -7.61
CA SER A 257 24.24 -1.41 -6.19
C SER A 257 22.88 -0.72 -5.97
N LEU A 258 22.50 0.22 -6.85
CA LEU A 258 21.15 0.85 -6.81
C LEU A 258 20.02 -0.19 -6.86
N LEU A 259 20.19 -1.25 -7.65
CA LEU A 259 19.21 -2.33 -7.81
C LEU A 259 19.23 -3.37 -6.68
N MET A 260 20.16 -3.23 -5.74
CA MET A 260 20.23 -4.02 -4.51
C MET A 260 19.77 -3.21 -3.29
N HIS A 261 19.49 -1.92 -3.46
CA HIS A 261 19.13 -1.04 -2.37
C HIS A 261 17.74 -1.37 -1.80
N PRO A 262 17.52 -1.31 -0.47
CA PRO A 262 16.20 -1.56 0.11
C PRO A 262 15.09 -0.69 -0.48
N SER A 263 15.35 0.60 -0.72
CA SER A 263 14.37 1.51 -1.35
C SER A 263 13.98 1.13 -2.79
N PHE A 264 14.75 0.27 -3.46
CA PHE A 264 14.36 -0.32 -4.75
C PHE A 264 13.53 -1.58 -4.54
N LEU A 265 14.07 -2.53 -3.76
CA LEU A 265 13.49 -3.85 -3.55
C LEU A 265 12.18 -3.81 -2.75
N PHE A 266 11.99 -2.77 -1.93
CA PHE A 266 10.85 -2.61 -1.05
C PHE A 266 10.07 -1.33 -1.33
N ARG A 267 8.77 -1.42 -1.06
CA ARG A 267 7.85 -0.30 -0.93
C ARG A 267 7.55 -0.14 0.55
N SER A 268 7.96 1.00 1.07
CA SER A 268 7.77 1.39 2.45
C SER A 268 7.20 2.79 2.49
N GLU A 269 6.35 3.02 3.47
CA GLU A 269 5.85 4.34 3.79
C GLU A 269 6.37 4.72 5.17
N ALA A 270 6.63 6.01 5.35
CA ALA A 270 7.15 6.55 6.59
C ALA A 270 6.09 6.38 7.68
N ASP A 271 6.44 5.61 8.71
CA ASP A 271 5.66 5.56 9.93
C ASP A 271 5.71 6.91 10.66
N GLN A 272 4.63 7.22 11.38
CA GLN A 272 4.52 8.36 12.27
C GLN A 272 4.25 7.84 13.69
N PRO A 273 5.31 7.53 14.47
CA PRO A 273 5.16 6.98 15.82
C PRO A 273 4.26 7.86 16.68
N GLY A 274 3.33 7.22 17.41
CA GLY A 274 2.37 7.91 18.27
C GLY A 274 1.17 8.53 17.55
N LYS A 275 1.09 8.46 16.22
CA LYS A 275 -0.13 8.81 15.46
C LYS A 275 -0.91 7.55 15.11
N ASN A 276 -2.24 7.63 15.24
CA ASN A 276 -3.16 6.58 14.78
C ASN A 276 -3.44 6.69 13.28
N GLU A 277 -3.43 7.92 12.75
CA GLU A 277 -3.68 8.22 11.34
C GLU A 277 -2.77 9.37 10.89
N TRP A 278 -2.29 9.29 9.65
CA TRP A 278 -1.50 10.34 9.02
C TRP A 278 -1.71 10.33 7.52
N LYS A 279 -1.51 11.50 6.90
CA LYS A 279 -1.52 11.64 5.45
C LYS A 279 -0.18 11.14 4.91
N ILE A 280 -0.22 10.24 3.95
CA ILE A 280 0.96 9.84 3.17
C ILE A 280 1.48 11.02 2.36
N ASP A 281 2.78 11.05 2.10
CA ASP A 281 3.39 12.08 1.27
C ASP A 281 3.03 11.90 -0.23
N ASN A 282 3.40 12.88 -1.05
CA ASN A 282 3.05 12.84 -2.47
C ASN A 282 3.85 11.79 -3.28
N PHE A 283 5.06 11.41 -2.86
CA PHE A 283 5.85 10.33 -3.48
C PHE A 283 5.30 8.96 -3.10
N GLU A 284 4.88 8.78 -1.86
CA GLU A 284 4.16 7.61 -1.38
C GLU A 284 2.84 7.46 -2.13
N LEU A 285 2.08 8.55 -2.31
CA LEU A 285 0.86 8.56 -3.11
C LEU A 285 1.13 8.19 -4.58
N ALA A 286 2.17 8.75 -5.21
CA ALA A 286 2.59 8.39 -6.56
C ALA A 286 2.93 6.90 -6.67
N THR A 287 3.65 6.38 -5.69
CA THR A 287 4.04 4.95 -5.63
C THR A 287 2.83 4.06 -5.44
N ARG A 288 1.93 4.38 -4.50
CA ARG A 288 0.68 3.62 -4.30
C ARG A 288 -0.14 3.58 -5.57
N LEU A 289 -0.35 4.73 -6.20
CA LEU A 289 -1.19 4.87 -7.38
C LEU A 289 -0.63 4.09 -8.59
N SER A 290 0.67 4.23 -8.85
CA SER A 290 1.33 3.54 -9.98
C SER A 290 1.39 2.03 -9.79
N TYR A 291 1.72 1.53 -8.60
CA TYR A 291 1.74 0.08 -8.37
C TYR A 291 0.34 -0.53 -8.31
N PHE A 292 -0.67 0.24 -7.88
CA PHE A 292 -2.05 -0.22 -7.91
C PHE A 292 -2.54 -0.40 -9.35
N LEU A 293 -2.29 0.58 -10.24
CA LEU A 293 -2.83 0.56 -11.60
C LEU A 293 -1.93 -0.16 -12.61
N TRP A 294 -0.62 -0.06 -12.46
CA TRP A 294 0.36 -0.55 -13.44
C TRP A 294 1.26 -1.67 -12.91
N SER A 295 1.16 -2.01 -11.62
CA SER A 295 2.10 -2.94 -10.96
C SER A 295 3.57 -2.54 -11.20
N SER A 296 3.85 -1.25 -11.32
CA SER A 296 5.15 -0.73 -11.76
C SER A 296 5.40 0.65 -11.17
N THR A 297 6.63 1.12 -11.31
CA THR A 297 7.11 2.41 -10.78
C THR A 297 6.32 3.62 -11.31
N PRO A 298 6.16 4.70 -10.53
CA PRO A 298 5.59 5.94 -11.05
C PRO A 298 6.44 6.50 -12.19
N ASP A 299 5.76 7.04 -13.20
CA ASP A 299 6.44 7.72 -14.30
C ASP A 299 6.96 9.11 -13.89
N ARG A 300 7.68 9.75 -14.81
CA ARG A 300 8.27 11.08 -14.59
C ARG A 300 7.22 12.15 -14.29
N GLN A 301 6.03 12.04 -14.88
CA GLN A 301 4.95 13.01 -14.66
C GLN A 301 4.43 12.91 -13.22
N LEU A 302 4.17 11.69 -12.73
CA LEU A 302 3.79 11.45 -11.34
C LEU A 302 4.87 11.92 -10.36
N LEU A 303 6.13 11.54 -10.59
CA LEU A 303 7.23 11.95 -9.72
C LEU A 303 7.43 13.48 -9.72
N LYS A 304 7.22 14.15 -10.86
CA LYS A 304 7.26 15.62 -10.93
C LYS A 304 6.13 16.25 -10.13
N LEU A 305 4.88 15.83 -10.34
CA LEU A 305 3.74 16.31 -9.56
C LEU A 305 3.91 16.06 -8.06
N ALA A 306 4.51 14.93 -7.71
CA ALA A 306 4.83 14.60 -6.33
C ALA A 306 5.88 15.55 -5.73
N SER A 307 6.96 15.82 -6.46
CA SER A 307 8.00 16.77 -6.06
C SER A 307 7.48 18.21 -5.89
N GLU A 308 6.44 18.58 -6.64
CA GLU A 308 5.77 19.88 -6.54
C GLU A 308 4.69 19.92 -5.43
N GLY A 309 4.43 18.82 -4.74
CA GLY A 309 3.39 18.72 -3.71
C GLY A 309 1.95 18.76 -4.24
N LYS A 310 1.76 18.66 -5.57
CA LYS A 310 0.48 18.85 -6.25
C LYS A 310 -0.35 17.58 -6.37
N LEU A 311 0.26 16.39 -6.27
CA LEU A 311 -0.44 15.14 -6.54
C LEU A 311 -1.57 14.86 -5.54
N SER A 312 -1.48 15.40 -4.32
CA SER A 312 -2.53 15.27 -3.30
C SER A 312 -3.70 16.23 -3.45
N ASP A 313 -3.70 17.10 -4.46
CA ASP A 313 -4.88 17.86 -4.88
C ASP A 313 -5.88 16.94 -5.59
N ASN A 314 -7.16 17.02 -5.21
CA ASN A 314 -8.17 16.09 -5.70
C ASN A 314 -8.40 16.16 -7.21
N ALA A 315 -8.34 17.36 -7.80
CA ALA A 315 -8.54 17.52 -9.24
C ALA A 315 -7.34 16.99 -10.02
N VAL A 316 -6.12 17.27 -9.54
CA VAL A 316 -4.89 16.71 -10.11
C VAL A 316 -4.87 15.19 -9.98
N LEU A 317 -5.23 14.65 -8.81
CA LEU A 317 -5.26 13.21 -8.56
C LEU A 317 -6.25 12.51 -9.49
N ALA A 318 -7.48 13.02 -9.61
CA ALA A 318 -8.50 12.46 -10.51
C ALA A 318 -8.01 12.44 -11.97
N GLN A 319 -7.41 13.53 -12.44
CA GLN A 319 -6.82 13.61 -13.77
C GLN A 319 -5.70 12.57 -13.97
N GLN A 320 -4.84 12.39 -12.97
CA GLN A 320 -3.78 11.38 -13.05
C GLN A 320 -4.35 9.96 -13.03
N VAL A 321 -5.35 9.66 -12.20
CA VAL A 321 -6.03 8.34 -12.21
C VAL A 321 -6.57 8.01 -13.60
N GLU A 322 -7.31 8.92 -14.22
CA GLU A 322 -7.83 8.73 -15.58
C GLU A 322 -6.71 8.51 -16.61
N ARG A 323 -5.65 9.32 -16.55
CA ARG A 323 -4.48 9.16 -17.42
C ARG A 323 -3.83 7.79 -17.27
N LEU A 324 -3.66 7.31 -16.04
CA LEU A 324 -3.03 6.02 -15.77
C LEU A 324 -3.91 4.86 -16.24
N LEU A 325 -5.24 4.97 -16.09
CA LEU A 325 -6.19 3.98 -16.59
C LEU A 325 -6.21 3.89 -18.12
N ASN A 326 -6.00 5.01 -18.81
CA ASN A 326 -5.93 5.07 -20.28
C ASN A 326 -4.57 4.65 -20.87
N ASP A 327 -3.57 4.36 -20.04
CA ASP A 327 -2.26 3.85 -20.48
C ASP A 327 -2.31 2.32 -20.63
N PRO A 328 -1.70 1.72 -21.68
CA PRO A 328 -1.69 0.26 -21.86
C PRO A 328 -1.15 -0.53 -20.65
N ARG A 329 -0.34 0.08 -19.78
CA ARG A 329 0.13 -0.56 -18.55
C ARG A 329 -1.01 -0.87 -17.57
N SER A 330 -2.18 -0.24 -17.69
CA SER A 330 -3.35 -0.50 -16.83
C SER A 330 -3.91 -1.92 -17.00
N GLU A 331 -3.57 -2.63 -18.08
CA GLU A 331 -3.89 -4.04 -18.21
C GLU A 331 -3.30 -4.88 -17.06
N ALA A 332 -2.24 -4.40 -16.41
CA ALA A 332 -1.63 -5.07 -15.27
C ALA A 332 -2.61 -5.23 -14.10
N VAL A 333 -3.42 -4.20 -13.77
CA VAL A 333 -4.39 -4.33 -12.67
C VAL A 333 -5.44 -5.39 -12.99
N ALA A 334 -5.97 -5.41 -14.22
CA ALA A 334 -6.93 -6.43 -14.63
C ALA A 334 -6.30 -7.83 -14.61
N ARG A 335 -5.08 -8.00 -15.11
CA ARG A 335 -4.40 -9.29 -15.18
C ARG A 335 -4.06 -9.84 -13.79
N HIS A 336 -3.47 -9.03 -12.91
CA HIS A 336 -2.97 -9.52 -11.63
C HIS A 336 -4.05 -9.58 -10.57
N PHE A 337 -4.94 -8.58 -10.50
CA PHE A 337 -6.04 -8.62 -9.56
C PHE A 337 -7.12 -9.61 -10.01
N ALA A 338 -7.69 -9.44 -11.20
CA ALA A 338 -8.80 -10.31 -11.63
C ALA A 338 -8.32 -11.71 -11.98
N GLY A 339 -7.10 -11.88 -12.50
CA GLY A 339 -6.51 -13.18 -12.78
C GLY A 339 -6.33 -14.03 -11.53
N GLN A 340 -5.76 -13.47 -10.47
CA GLN A 340 -5.63 -14.16 -9.18
C GLN A 340 -6.98 -14.41 -8.53
N TRP A 341 -7.86 -13.40 -8.54
CA TRP A 341 -9.16 -13.53 -7.92
C TRP A 341 -10.03 -14.61 -8.58
N LEU A 342 -9.93 -14.77 -9.91
CA LEU A 342 -10.69 -15.74 -10.68
C LEU A 342 -9.89 -17.04 -10.98
N GLY A 343 -8.63 -17.12 -10.56
CA GLY A 343 -7.76 -18.30 -10.67
C GLY A 343 -7.34 -18.68 -12.10
N PHE A 344 -7.17 -17.71 -13.01
CA PHE A 344 -6.72 -17.97 -14.38
C PHE A 344 -5.33 -17.42 -14.71
N ASP A 345 -4.61 -16.89 -13.72
CA ASP A 345 -3.23 -16.44 -13.84
C ASP A 345 -2.23 -17.60 -13.99
N GLU A 346 -2.63 -18.83 -13.67
CA GLU A 346 -1.85 -20.06 -13.86
C GLU A 346 -1.96 -20.71 -15.26
N VAL A 347 -2.82 -20.20 -16.15
CA VAL A 347 -3.13 -20.82 -17.46
C VAL A 347 -2.28 -20.30 -18.61
#